data_AF-A0A960DL78-F1
#
_entry.id   AF-A0A960DL78-F1
#
_cell.length_a   1.000
_cell.length_b   1.000
_cell.length_c   1.000
_cell.angle_alpha   90.00
_cell.angle_beta   90.00
_cell.angle_gamma   90.00
#
_symmetry.space_group_name_H-M   'P 1'
#
loop_
_entity.id
_entity.type
_entity.pdbx_description
1 polymer ?
#
loop_
_entity_poly.entity_id
_entity_poly.type
_entity_poly.pdbx_seq_one_letter_code
_entity_poly.pdbx_strand_id
1 'polypeptide(L)'
;MPLDTHEWISFEDDHHRRTWVFDATFLRSSWRCVYGEGCKGVHDNDTSHLMEGCCSHGAHFIDDEDIQTVVVASAHLRKRHWQFKKQGVRDGILGEEDGVTTTRTVDGACIFLNR
;
A
#
# COMPACT_ATOMS: atom_id res chain seq x y z
N MET A 1 20.79 23.87 -2.90
CA MET A 1 21.37 22.99 -1.86
C MET A 1 22.08 21.84 -2.56
N PRO A 2 23.22 21.34 -2.05
CA PRO A 2 23.82 20.14 -2.63
C PRO A 2 22.83 18.96 -2.51
N LEU A 3 22.80 18.11 -3.52
CA LEU A 3 21.86 16.98 -3.66
C LEU A 3 22.12 15.82 -2.67
N ASP A 4 23.19 15.89 -1.87
CA ASP A 4 23.79 14.73 -1.22
C ASP A 4 24.11 14.95 0.26
N THR A 5 23.25 15.68 0.98
CA THR A 5 23.38 15.83 2.44
C THR A 5 22.20 15.16 3.13
N HIS A 6 22.27 13.84 3.19
CA HIS A 6 21.38 13.03 4.02
C HIS A 6 21.87 13.06 5.47
N GLU A 7 21.00 13.46 6.39
CA GLU A 7 21.24 13.36 7.83
C GLU A 7 20.66 12.03 8.32
N TRP A 8 21.51 11.12 8.78
CA TRP A 8 21.10 9.81 9.26
C TRP A 8 21.06 9.78 10.79
N ILE A 9 19.98 9.24 11.35
CA ILE A 9 19.82 9.01 12.79
C ILE A 9 19.74 7.50 13.00
N SER A 10 20.51 6.97 13.94
CA SER A 10 20.46 5.55 14.30
C SER A 10 20.32 5.33 15.80
N PHE A 11 19.69 4.23 16.16
CA PHE A 11 19.57 3.76 17.54
C PHE A 11 19.63 2.22 17.58
N GLU A 12 20.27 1.70 18.62
CA GLU A 12 20.36 0.27 18.85
C GLU A 12 19.12 -0.22 19.61
N ASP A 13 18.61 -1.38 19.21
CA ASP A 13 17.55 -2.10 19.91
C ASP A 13 18.19 -3.22 20.73
N ASP A 14 18.40 -2.93 22.01
CA ASP A 14 19.06 -3.82 22.99
C ASP A 14 18.32 -5.16 23.16
N HIS A 15 17.02 -5.20 22.88
CA HIS A 15 16.20 -6.40 23.03
C HIS A 15 16.23 -7.31 21.78
N HIS A 16 16.36 -6.72 20.59
CA HIS A 16 16.27 -7.45 19.32
C HIS A 16 17.59 -7.54 18.54
N ARG A 17 18.72 -7.07 19.08
CA ARG A 17 20.04 -7.07 18.41
C ARG A 17 19.96 -6.53 16.97
N ARG A 18 19.26 -5.42 16.79
CA ARG A 18 19.13 -4.71 15.51
C ARG A 18 19.45 -3.24 15.67
N THR A 19 19.92 -2.61 14.61
CA THR A 19 20.11 -1.16 14.55
C THR A 19 19.05 -0.57 13.63
N TRP A 20 18.28 0.36 14.15
CA TRP A 20 17.37 1.15 13.32
C TRP A 20 18.12 2.34 12.73
N VAL A 21 17.88 2.63 11.46
CA VAL A 21 18.52 3.74 10.73
C VAL A 21 17.45 4.51 9.97
N PHE A 22 17.39 5.82 10.16
CA PHE A 22 16.39 6.71 9.56
C PHE A 22 17.06 7.86 8.83
N ASP A 23 16.49 8.24 7.69
CA ASP A 23 16.87 9.44 6.95
C ASP A 23 16.06 10.65 7.48
N ALA A 24 16.68 11.45 8.35
CA ALA A 24 16.07 12.65 8.89
C ALA A 24 15.86 13.75 7.83
N THR A 25 16.63 13.74 6.74
CA THR A 25 16.41 14.65 5.61
C THR A 25 15.10 14.32 4.90
N PHE A 26 14.84 13.03 4.60
CA PHE A 26 13.58 12.59 4.02
C PHE A 26 12.39 12.86 4.95
N LEU A 27 12.50 12.51 6.24
CA LEU A 27 11.41 12.69 7.21
C LEU A 27 11.01 14.16 7.42
N ARG A 28 11.94 15.11 7.25
CA ARG A 28 11.67 16.55 7.33
C ARG A 28 11.40 17.20 5.97
N SER A 29 11.44 16.43 4.88
CA SER A 29 11.20 16.95 3.55
C SER A 29 9.72 17.31 3.36
N SER A 30 9.41 18.08 2.32
CA SER A 30 8.04 18.33 1.88
C SER A 30 7.51 17.19 0.98
N TRP A 31 8.08 15.99 1.06
CA TRP A 31 7.61 14.87 0.25
C TRP A 31 6.17 14.52 0.60
N ARG A 32 5.37 14.21 -0.43
CA ARG A 32 4.00 13.73 -0.29
C ARG A 32 3.76 12.63 -1.29
N CYS A 33 2.94 11.65 -0.92
CA CYS A 33 2.39 10.68 -1.85
C CYS A 33 1.63 11.41 -2.98
N VAL A 34 1.90 11.04 -4.23
CA VAL A 34 1.24 11.56 -5.45
C VAL A 34 0.30 10.52 -6.08
N TYR A 35 -0.19 9.58 -5.28
CA TYR A 35 -1.19 8.61 -5.73
C TYR A 35 -2.44 9.35 -6.25
N GLY A 36 -2.89 9.00 -7.46
CA GLY A 36 -3.95 9.72 -8.18
C GLY A 36 -3.51 11.02 -8.89
N GLU A 37 -2.26 11.45 -8.71
CA GLU A 37 -1.70 12.69 -9.29
C GLU A 37 -0.47 12.39 -10.18
N GLY A 38 -0.49 11.26 -10.90
CA GLY A 38 0.62 10.84 -11.78
C GLY A 38 1.70 10.00 -11.11
N CYS A 39 1.33 9.20 -10.10
CA CYS A 39 2.21 8.20 -9.50
C CYS A 39 2.68 7.17 -10.54
N LYS A 40 3.99 6.90 -10.57
CA LYS A 40 4.64 5.97 -11.52
C LYS A 40 4.38 4.48 -11.27
N GLY A 41 3.66 4.14 -10.20
CA GLY A 41 3.44 2.75 -9.79
C GLY A 41 4.64 2.15 -9.06
N VAL A 42 4.50 0.87 -8.73
CA VAL A 42 5.51 0.05 -8.01
C VAL A 42 6.13 -1.03 -8.89
N HIS A 43 5.73 -1.11 -10.16
CA HIS A 43 6.35 -1.99 -11.15
C HIS A 43 7.77 -1.52 -11.52
N ASP A 44 8.55 -2.40 -12.13
CA ASP A 44 9.94 -2.11 -12.55
C ASP A 44 10.07 -0.93 -13.51
N ASN A 45 9.00 -0.63 -14.26
CA ASN A 45 8.94 0.43 -15.25
C ASN A 45 7.82 1.43 -14.92
N ASP A 46 7.89 2.62 -15.54
CA ASP A 46 6.85 3.64 -15.39
C ASP A 46 5.48 3.12 -15.83
N THR A 47 4.57 3.02 -14.88
CA THR A 47 3.20 2.52 -15.07
C THR A 47 2.15 3.57 -14.70
N SER A 48 2.51 4.85 -14.82
CA SER A 48 1.59 5.97 -14.55
C SER A 48 0.27 5.86 -15.33
N HIS A 49 0.32 5.28 -16.53
CA HIS A 49 -0.84 5.07 -17.41
C HIS A 49 -1.85 4.05 -16.86
N LEU A 50 -1.44 3.15 -15.97
CA LEU A 50 -2.33 2.18 -15.30
C LEU A 50 -3.06 2.80 -14.11
N MET A 51 -2.52 3.90 -13.54
CA MET A 51 -3.05 4.59 -12.36
C MET A 51 -3.20 3.68 -11.12
N GLU A 52 -2.52 2.53 -11.09
CA GLU A 52 -2.60 1.55 -10.00
C GLU A 52 -1.85 1.99 -8.75
N GLY A 53 -0.73 2.71 -8.91
CA GLY A 53 0.12 3.13 -7.79
C GLY A 53 0.58 1.95 -6.94
N CYS A 54 0.42 2.06 -5.62
CA CYS A 54 0.70 0.95 -4.70
C CYS A 54 -0.38 -0.15 -4.70
N CYS A 55 -1.48 0.04 -5.43
CA CYS A 55 -2.60 -0.91 -5.50
C CYS A 55 -2.37 -2.07 -6.49
N SER A 56 -1.23 -2.12 -7.18
CA SER A 56 -0.93 -3.12 -8.22
C SER A 56 -0.99 -4.57 -7.72
N HIS A 57 -0.50 -4.85 -6.51
CA HIS A 57 -0.46 -6.22 -5.95
C HIS A 57 -1.61 -6.51 -4.97
N GLY A 58 -2.32 -5.47 -4.53
CA GLY A 58 -3.17 -5.57 -3.34
C GLY A 58 -2.42 -5.25 -2.04
N ALA A 59 -3.17 -4.98 -0.98
CA ALA A 59 -2.62 -4.73 0.35
C ALA A 59 -2.32 -6.05 1.05
N HIS A 60 -1.08 -6.20 1.51
CA HIS A 60 -0.63 -7.34 2.32
C HIS A 60 -0.96 -7.08 3.79
N PHE A 61 -1.45 -8.10 4.48
CA PHE A 61 -1.82 -8.02 5.89
C PHE A 61 -0.76 -8.67 6.78
N ILE A 62 -0.55 -8.09 7.96
CA ILE A 62 0.43 -8.60 8.93
C ILE A 62 -0.17 -9.60 9.93
N ASP A 63 -1.46 -9.45 10.26
CA ASP A 63 -2.18 -10.29 11.21
C ASP A 63 -3.70 -10.22 11.01
N ASP A 64 -4.43 -10.99 11.81
CA ASP A 64 -5.89 -11.04 11.76
C ASP A 64 -6.56 -9.71 12.15
N GLU A 65 -5.95 -8.89 13.01
CA GLU A 65 -6.52 -7.60 13.43
C GLU A 65 -6.50 -6.59 12.27
N ASP A 66 -5.42 -6.59 11.49
CA ASP A 66 -5.28 -5.80 10.27
C ASP A 66 -6.33 -6.22 9.21
N ILE A 67 -6.51 -7.53 9.03
CA ILE A 67 -7.56 -8.07 8.14
C ILE A 67 -8.95 -7.60 8.58
N GLN A 68 -9.28 -7.75 9.86
CA GLN A 68 -10.61 -7.38 10.36
C GLN A 68 -10.89 -5.88 10.19
N THR A 69 -9.88 -5.03 10.39
CA THR A 69 -9.98 -3.59 10.19
C THR A 69 -10.45 -3.26 8.77
N VAL A 70 -9.84 -3.89 7.76
CA VAL A 70 -10.21 -3.66 6.35
C VAL A 70 -11.54 -4.30 5.99
N VAL A 71 -11.83 -5.50 6.48
CA VAL A 71 -13.14 -6.17 6.26
C VAL A 71 -14.28 -5.28 6.77
N VAL A 72 -14.18 -4.77 8.00
CA VAL A 72 -15.19 -3.89 8.60
C VAL A 72 -15.30 -2.58 7.82
N ALA A 73 -14.18 -1.95 7.46
CA ALA A 73 -14.20 -0.72 6.67
C ALA A 73 -14.86 -0.93 5.28
N SER A 74 -14.59 -2.06 4.62
CA SER A 74 -15.13 -2.38 3.30
C SER A 74 -16.67 -2.50 3.30
N ALA A 75 -17.26 -2.93 4.42
CA ALA A 75 -18.70 -3.06 4.57
C ALA A 75 -19.41 -1.70 4.40
N HIS A 76 -18.78 -0.61 4.86
CA HIS A 76 -19.32 0.75 4.78
C HIS A 76 -19.25 1.39 3.39
N LEU A 77 -18.46 0.83 2.47
CA LEU A 77 -18.33 1.38 1.12
C LEU A 77 -19.66 1.26 0.36
N ARG A 78 -19.99 2.24 -0.47
CA ARG A 78 -21.18 2.19 -1.35
C ARG A 78 -20.74 1.90 -2.77
N LYS A 79 -21.69 1.54 -3.65
CA LYS A 79 -21.40 1.32 -5.08
C LYS A 79 -20.73 2.53 -5.76
N ARG A 80 -21.01 3.75 -5.28
CA ARG A 80 -20.38 4.99 -5.75
C ARG A 80 -18.92 5.18 -5.30
N HIS A 81 -18.46 4.43 -4.31
CA HIS A 81 -17.09 4.50 -3.78
C HIS A 81 -16.20 3.37 -4.28
N TRP A 82 -16.80 2.26 -4.72
CA TRP A 82 -16.10 1.02 -5.00
C TRP A 82 -16.77 0.30 -6.17
N GLN A 83 -16.12 0.34 -7.33
CA GLN A 83 -16.65 -0.19 -8.58
C GLN A 83 -16.93 -1.69 -8.51
N PHE A 84 -16.08 -2.45 -7.80
CA PHE A 84 -16.19 -3.89 -7.67
C PHE A 84 -17.01 -4.35 -6.45
N LYS A 85 -17.81 -3.47 -5.82
CA LYS A 85 -18.57 -3.83 -4.60
C LYS A 85 -19.45 -5.08 -4.77
N LYS A 86 -20.07 -5.27 -5.92
CA LYS A 86 -20.90 -6.48 -6.17
C LYS A 86 -20.04 -7.75 -6.13
N GLN A 87 -18.85 -7.70 -6.74
CA GLN A 87 -17.93 -8.83 -6.79
C GLN A 87 -17.35 -9.12 -5.41
N GLY A 88 -16.90 -8.09 -4.68
CA GLY A 88 -16.38 -8.30 -3.33
C GLY A 88 -17.41 -8.77 -2.31
N VAL A 89 -18.70 -8.44 -2.47
CA VAL A 89 -19.78 -9.03 -1.65
C VAL A 89 -20.04 -10.49 -2.00
N ARG A 90 -20.03 -10.84 -3.29
CA ARG A 90 -20.33 -12.19 -3.75
C ARG A 90 -19.17 -13.16 -3.48
N ASP A 91 -17.96 -12.71 -3.78
CA ASP A 91 -16.78 -13.57 -3.87
C ASP A 91 -15.79 -13.32 -2.73
N GLY A 92 -15.96 -12.25 -1.94
CA GLY A 92 -15.04 -11.81 -0.88
C GLY A 92 -13.97 -10.82 -1.37
N ILE A 93 -13.30 -10.16 -0.41
CA ILE A 93 -12.25 -9.15 -0.67
C ILE A 93 -10.83 -9.65 -0.45
N LEU A 94 -10.67 -10.85 0.13
CA LEU A 94 -9.37 -11.42 0.49
C LEU A 94 -8.88 -12.36 -0.61
N GLY A 95 -7.56 -12.39 -0.76
CA GLY A 95 -6.78 -13.31 -1.57
C GLY A 95 -5.54 -13.76 -0.80
N GLU A 96 -4.63 -14.43 -1.49
CA GLU A 96 -3.37 -14.91 -0.95
C GLU A 96 -2.29 -14.71 -2.02
N GLU A 97 -1.13 -14.22 -1.61
CA GLU A 97 0.06 -14.06 -2.45
C GLU A 97 1.26 -14.51 -1.62
N ASP A 98 2.05 -15.45 -2.15
CA ASP A 98 3.23 -16.02 -1.49
C ASP A 98 3.00 -16.48 -0.02
N GLY A 99 1.82 -17.03 0.26
CA GLY A 99 1.43 -17.50 1.59
C GLY A 99 1.06 -16.40 2.58
N VAL A 100 0.99 -15.14 2.13
CA VAL A 100 0.53 -13.99 2.89
C VAL A 100 -0.89 -13.65 2.46
N THR A 101 -1.77 -13.36 3.43
CA THR A 101 -3.12 -12.89 3.10
C THR A 101 -3.04 -11.48 2.53
N THR A 102 -3.74 -11.25 1.43
CA THR A 102 -3.79 -9.95 0.75
C THR A 102 -5.22 -9.54 0.44
N THR A 103 -5.43 -8.28 0.05
CA THR A 103 -6.65 -7.95 -0.68
C THR A 103 -6.58 -8.56 -2.07
N ARG A 104 -7.66 -9.22 -2.49
CA ARG A 104 -7.76 -9.86 -3.80
C ARG A 104 -7.44 -8.91 -4.94
N THR A 105 -6.83 -9.42 -6.00
CA THR A 105 -6.67 -8.72 -7.28
C THR A 105 -7.78 -9.08 -8.28
N VAL A 106 -8.27 -8.09 -9.02
CA VAL A 106 -9.29 -8.20 -10.08
C VAL A 106 -8.80 -7.43 -11.29
N ASP A 107 -8.73 -8.12 -12.44
CA ASP A 107 -8.07 -7.67 -13.68
C ASP A 107 -6.73 -6.95 -13.41
N GLY A 108 -5.83 -7.66 -12.73
CA GLY A 108 -4.43 -7.25 -12.58
C GLY A 108 -4.12 -6.27 -11.45
N ALA A 109 -5.10 -5.78 -10.69
CA ALA A 109 -4.88 -4.85 -9.58
C ALA A 109 -5.82 -5.10 -8.41
N CYS A 110 -5.58 -4.49 -7.25
CA CYS A 110 -6.40 -4.62 -6.05
C CYS A 110 -7.90 -4.42 -6.32
N ILE A 111 -8.74 -5.24 -5.66
CA ILE A 111 -10.20 -5.17 -5.73
C ILE A 111 -10.77 -3.81 -5.32
N PHE A 112 -10.04 -2.99 -4.54
CA PHE A 112 -10.47 -1.65 -4.13
C PHE A 112 -10.09 -0.53 -5.10
N LEU A 113 -9.29 -0.82 -6.15
CA LEU A 113 -8.92 0.17 -7.16
C LEU A 113 -10.16 0.55 -8.00
N ASN A 114 -10.42 1.86 -8.13
CA ASN A 114 -11.37 2.41 -9.10
C ASN A 114 -10.62 2.89 -10.35
N ARG A 115 -11.12 2.55 -11.54
CA ARG A 115 -10.51 2.88 -12.84
C ARG A 115 -11.59 3.05 -13.92
#